data_AF-A0A9C9PKQ2-F1
#
_entry.id   AF-A0A9C9PKQ2-F1
#
_cell.length_a   1.000
_cell.length_b   1.000
_cell.length_c   1.000
_cell.angle_alpha   90.00
_cell.angle_beta   90.00
_cell.angle_gamma   90.00
#
_symmetry.space_group_name_H-M   'P 1'
#
loop_
_entity.id
_entity.type
_entity.pdbx_description
1 polymer ?
#
loop_
_entity_poly.entity_id
_entity_poly.type
_entity_poly.pdbx_seq_one_letter_code
_entity_poly.pdbx_strand_id
1 'polypeptide(L)'
;MPEMGKYSKAYLAKRFHEFPAWKPNLQNLRQDKTNENGADEQRTALNDDDVLYLQENYVVTDGIIKDENIVFDDVNDEWKAFCEKVLEFDPLAYLVEDSSHLTMH
;
A
#
# COMPACT_ATOMS: atom_id res chain seq x y z
N MET A 1 10.24 -15.40 -11.04
CA MET A 1 11.27 -15.03 -10.05
C MET A 1 10.64 -13.91 -9.24
N PRO A 2 10.57 -13.99 -7.90
CA PRO A 2 9.85 -12.98 -7.13
C PRO A 2 10.62 -11.66 -7.22
N GLU A 3 10.08 -10.73 -7.99
CA GLU A 3 10.55 -9.35 -8.05
C GLU A 3 10.29 -8.72 -6.68
N MET A 4 11.36 -8.59 -5.88
CA MET A 4 11.32 -7.82 -4.64
C MET A 4 10.70 -6.48 -4.99
N GLY A 5 9.55 -6.15 -4.40
CA GLY A 5 8.93 -4.85 -4.61
C GLY A 5 9.96 -3.79 -4.24
N LYS A 6 10.53 -3.14 -5.26
CA LYS A 6 11.62 -2.16 -5.07
C LYS A 6 11.06 -0.88 -4.48
N TYR A 7 9.77 -0.63 -4.70
CA TYR A 7 9.09 0.58 -4.29
C TYR A 7 7.79 0.25 -3.54
N SER A 8 7.74 0.66 -2.28
CA SER A 8 6.50 0.73 -1.51
C SER A 8 6.50 2.04 -0.73
N LYS A 9 5.33 2.66 -0.62
CA LYS A 9 5.19 3.94 0.07
C LYS A 9 4.03 3.87 1.05
N ALA A 10 4.32 4.30 2.27
CA ALA A 10 3.37 4.29 3.37
C ALA A 10 2.49 5.54 3.30
N TYR A 11 1.18 5.35 3.40
CA TYR A 11 0.18 6.40 3.38
C TYR A 11 -0.85 6.17 4.48
N LEU A 12 -1.45 7.25 4.98
CA LEU A 12 -2.56 7.14 5.92
C LEU A 12 -3.80 6.58 5.22
N ALA A 13 -4.52 5.69 5.89
CA ALA A 13 -5.79 5.11 5.47
C ALA A 13 -6.78 6.19 5.01
N LYS A 14 -6.81 7.32 5.70
CA LYS A 14 -7.60 8.51 5.34
C LYS A 14 -7.41 8.95 3.90
N ARG A 15 -6.19 8.87 3.38
CA ARG A 15 -5.90 9.28 1.99
C ARG A 15 -6.62 8.38 1.01
N PHE A 16 -6.69 7.07 1.29
CA PHE A 16 -7.40 6.14 0.43
C PHE A 16 -8.92 6.30 0.51
N HIS A 17 -9.46 6.77 1.64
CA HIS A 17 -10.87 7.15 1.74
C HIS A 17 -11.27 8.33 0.83
N GLU A 18 -10.31 9.11 0.32
CA GLU A 18 -10.57 10.16 -0.67
C GLU A 18 -10.93 9.56 -2.05
N PHE A 19 -10.61 8.29 -2.29
CA PHE A 19 -11.00 7.60 -3.51
C PHE A 19 -12.45 7.07 -3.41
N PRO A 20 -13.39 7.52 -4.26
CA PRO A 20 -14.81 7.20 -4.11
C PRO A 20 -15.14 5.72 -4.32
N ALA A 21 -14.33 4.98 -5.09
CA ALA A 21 -14.50 3.54 -5.29
C ALA A 21 -13.67 2.69 -4.30
N TRP A 22 -13.11 3.30 -3.25
CA TRP A 22 -12.35 2.61 -2.22
C TRP A 22 -13.19 1.58 -1.48
N LYS A 23 -12.79 0.31 -1.57
CA LYS A 23 -13.46 -0.84 -0.93
C LYS A 23 -12.40 -1.74 -0.28
N PRO A 24 -11.91 -1.38 0.91
CA PRO A 24 -10.87 -2.14 1.59
C PRO A 24 -11.41 -3.49 2.08
N ASN A 25 -10.60 -4.55 1.93
CA ASN A 25 -10.87 -5.86 2.47
C ASN A 25 -10.46 -5.92 3.95
N LEU A 26 -11.36 -5.49 4.83
CA LEU A 26 -11.13 -5.43 6.27
C LEU A 26 -10.85 -6.80 6.89
N GLN A 27 -11.29 -7.89 6.25
CA GLN A 27 -11.05 -9.25 6.74
C GLN A 27 -9.59 -9.68 6.61
N ASN A 28 -8.85 -9.04 5.69
CA ASN A 28 -7.46 -9.33 5.38
C ASN A 28 -6.50 -8.31 6.02
N LEU A 29 -7.00 -7.49 6.96
CA LEU A 29 -6.15 -6.61 7.75
C LEU A 29 -5.21 -7.45 8.62
N ARG A 30 -4.02 -6.91 8.86
CA ARG A 30 -3.04 -7.54 9.72
C ARG A 30 -3.63 -7.65 11.12
N GLN A 31 -3.55 -8.86 11.66
CA GLN A 31 -3.86 -9.10 13.06
C GLN A 31 -2.74 -8.51 13.91
N ASP A 32 -3.07 -7.52 14.74
CA ASP A 32 -2.12 -7.03 15.72
C ASP A 32 -1.88 -8.14 16.73
N LYS A 33 -0.62 -8.55 16.90
CA LYS A 33 -0.28 -9.73 17.68
C LYS A 33 -0.67 -9.52 19.14
N THR A 34 -1.64 -10.31 19.58
CA THR A 34 -1.82 -10.75 20.97
C THR A 34 -2.06 -9.60 21.95
N ASN A 35 -3.32 -9.18 22.03
CA ASN A 35 -3.94 -8.84 23.30
C ASN A 35 -3.56 -9.92 24.34
N GLU A 36 -3.12 -9.49 25.52
CA GLU A 36 -2.45 -10.29 26.57
C GLU A 36 -3.26 -11.52 27.06
N ASN A 37 -4.49 -11.69 26.58
CA ASN A 37 -5.39 -12.82 26.82
C ASN A 37 -5.30 -13.96 25.78
N GLY A 38 -4.52 -13.83 24.71
CA GLY A 38 -4.36 -14.88 23.70
C GLY A 38 -5.59 -15.12 22.82
N ALA A 39 -6.52 -14.16 22.75
CA ALA A 39 -7.61 -14.18 21.80
C ALA A 39 -7.21 -13.38 20.56
N ASP A 40 -7.18 -14.01 19.38
CA ASP A 40 -7.04 -13.31 18.10
C ASP A 40 -8.21 -12.32 17.91
N GLU A 41 -8.04 -11.07 18.32
CA GLU A 41 -8.96 -10.00 17.93
C GLU A 41 -8.70 -9.66 16.47
N GLN A 42 -9.48 -10.29 15.58
CA GLN A 42 -9.43 -9.95 14.18
C GLN A 42 -9.83 -8.47 14.02
N ARG A 43 -8.92 -7.71 13.46
CA ARG A 43 -9.11 -6.30 13.17
C ARG A 43 -10.26 -6.15 12.18
N THR A 44 -11.40 -5.65 12.64
CA THR A 44 -12.62 -5.49 11.82
C THR A 44 -12.84 -4.08 11.30
N ALA A 45 -12.00 -3.12 11.73
CA ALA A 45 -12.09 -1.72 11.32
C ALA A 45 -10.71 -1.16 10.98
N LEU A 46 -10.67 -0.40 9.89
CA LEU A 46 -9.55 0.45 9.49
C LEU A 46 -9.91 1.89 9.90
N ASN A 47 -9.06 2.53 10.70
CA ASN A 47 -9.23 3.93 11.08
C ASN A 47 -8.42 4.81 10.12
N ASP A 48 -8.77 6.08 10.06
CA ASP A 48 -8.10 7.08 9.21
C ASP A 48 -6.60 7.26 9.53
N ASP A 49 -6.21 7.09 10.80
CA ASP A 49 -4.82 7.20 11.30
C ASP A 49 -3.98 5.95 11.02
N ASP A 50 -4.57 4.90 10.44
CA ASP A 50 -3.81 3.70 10.10
C ASP A 50 -2.87 3.92 8.93
N VAL A 51 -1.74 3.22 8.96
CA VAL A 51 -0.72 3.31 7.92
C VAL A 51 -0.83 2.09 7.02
N LEU A 52 -1.26 2.32 5.78
CA LEU A 52 -1.28 1.32 4.73
C LEU A 52 -0.12 1.55 3.76
N TYR A 53 0.29 0.49 3.08
CA TYR A 53 1.43 0.51 2.17
C TYR A 53 0.93 0.32 0.75
N LEU A 54 1.15 1.33 -0.09
CA LEU A 54 0.93 1.24 -1.53
C LEU A 54 2.18 0.64 -2.18
N GLN A 55 2.01 -0.52 -2.80
CA GLN A 55 3.06 -1.25 -3.50
C GLN A 55 3.22 -0.71 -4.93
N GLU A 56 4.38 -0.96 -5.56
CA GLU A 56 4.66 -0.61 -6.98
C GLU A 56 3.60 -1.11 -7.97
N ASN A 57 2.91 -2.20 -7.64
CA ASN A 57 1.81 -2.76 -8.45
C ASN A 57 0.47 -2.03 -8.22
N TYR A 58 0.47 -0.91 -7.51
CA TYR A 58 -0.72 -0.17 -7.06
C TYR A 58 -1.64 -0.96 -6.12
N VAL A 59 -1.16 -2.05 -5.55
CA VAL A 59 -1.86 -2.85 -4.54
C VAL A 59 -1.61 -2.24 -3.16
N VAL A 60 -2.64 -2.17 -2.33
CA VAL A 60 -2.53 -1.68 -0.96
C VAL A 60 -2.50 -2.83 0.03
N THR A 61 -1.51 -2.85 0.89
CA THR A 61 -1.31 -3.86 1.94
C THR A 61 -1.27 -3.21 3.32
N ASP A 62 -1.79 -3.90 4.34
CA ASP A 62 -1.72 -3.51 5.76
C ASP A 62 -0.38 -3.96 6.37
N GLY A 63 0.71 -3.69 5.66
CA GLY A 63 2.05 -4.11 6.06
C GLY A 63 3.11 -3.91 4.98
N ILE A 64 4.37 -4.04 5.40
CA ILE A 64 5.56 -3.87 4.54
C ILE A 64 5.76 -5.06 3.60
N ILE A 65 5.22 -6.24 3.94
CA ILE A 65 5.38 -7.45 3.14
C ILE A 65 4.43 -7.41 1.93
N LYS A 66 5.00 -7.44 0.73
CA LYS A 66 4.27 -7.57 -0.54
C LYS A 66 3.52 -8.91 -0.56
N ASP A 67 2.30 -8.90 -1.08
CA ASP A 67 1.41 -10.09 -1.19
C ASP A 67 0.79 -10.59 0.13
N GLU A 68 1.09 -9.95 1.26
CA GLU A 68 0.49 -10.28 2.55
C GLU A 68 -0.44 -9.16 3.04
N ASN A 69 -1.54 -9.51 3.70
CA ASN A 69 -2.51 -8.57 4.25
C ASN A 69 -3.02 -7.56 3.19
N ILE A 70 -3.34 -8.06 1.99
CA ILE A 70 -3.84 -7.27 0.87
C ILE A 70 -5.21 -6.68 1.23
N VAL A 71 -5.23 -5.35 1.37
CA VAL A 71 -6.44 -4.58 1.67
C VAL A 71 -7.16 -4.20 0.39
N PHE A 72 -6.43 -3.92 -0.68
CA PHE A 72 -7.03 -3.51 -1.95
C PHE A 72 -6.15 -3.89 -3.13
N ASP A 73 -6.69 -4.70 -4.05
CA ASP A 73 -6.01 -5.18 -5.27
C ASP A 73 -6.74 -4.80 -6.57
N ASP A 74 -7.83 -4.03 -6.50
CA ASP A 74 -8.58 -3.60 -7.70
C ASP A 74 -7.87 -2.44 -8.43
N VAL A 75 -6.82 -2.79 -9.17
CA VAL A 75 -5.95 -1.84 -9.87
C VAL A 75 -6.52 -1.52 -11.25
N ASN A 76 -7.35 -0.48 -11.30
CA ASN A 76 -7.91 0.07 -12.55
C ASN A 76 -7.26 1.42 -12.91
N ASP A 77 -7.52 1.94 -14.12
CA ASP A 77 -6.93 3.21 -14.59
C ASP A 77 -7.35 4.42 -13.75
N GLU A 78 -8.55 4.42 -13.18
CA GLU A 78 -9.03 5.49 -12.29
C GLU A 78 -8.25 5.49 -10.98
N TRP A 79 -8.00 4.30 -10.43
CA TRP A 79 -7.18 4.11 -9.23
C TRP A 79 -5.73 4.52 -9.45
N LYS A 80 -5.11 4.15 -10.59
CA LYS A 80 -3.76 4.59 -10.94
C LYS A 80 -3.69 6.11 -11.02
N ALA A 81 -4.64 6.73 -11.73
CA ALA A 81 -4.72 8.18 -11.82
C ALA A 81 -4.92 8.85 -10.45
N PHE A 82 -5.67 8.24 -9.54
CA PHE A 82 -5.80 8.71 -8.16
C PHE A 82 -4.48 8.59 -7.39
N CYS A 83 -3.79 7.46 -7.50
CA CYS A 83 -2.49 7.26 -6.86
C CYS A 83 -1.46 8.28 -7.36
N GLU A 84 -1.39 8.51 -8.66
CA GLU A 84 -0.42 9.44 -9.26
C GLU A 84 -0.78 10.90 -8.97
N LYS A 85 -2.07 11.29 -9.02
CA LYS A 85 -2.49 12.69 -8.88
C LYS A 85 -2.77 13.14 -7.46
N VAL A 86 -3.28 12.25 -6.61
CA VAL A 86 -3.72 12.56 -5.24
C VAL A 86 -2.72 12.06 -4.21
N LEU A 87 -2.26 10.81 -4.36
CA LEU A 87 -1.24 10.26 -3.46
C LEU A 87 0.19 10.66 -3.88
N GLU A 88 0.34 11.31 -5.04
CA GLU A 88 1.65 11.66 -5.63
C GLU A 88 2.58 10.44 -5.60
N PHE A 89 2.01 9.29 -5.94
CA PHE A 89 2.70 8.02 -6.04
C PHE A 89 3.20 7.86 -7.47
N ASP A 90 4.51 8.05 -7.66
CA ASP A 90 5.16 7.88 -8.95
C ASP A 90 6.20 6.76 -8.86
N PRO A 91 5.89 5.56 -9.38
CA PRO A 91 6.87 4.47 -9.40
C PRO A 91 8.05 4.76 -10.35
N LEU A 92 7.87 5.67 -11.32
CA LEU A 92 8.92 6.06 -12.28
C LEU A 92 9.98 6.98 -11.67
N ALA A 93 9.65 7.77 -10.63
CA ALA A 93 10.58 8.64 -9.92
C ALA A 93 11.81 7.85 -9.44
N TYR A 94 11.59 6.60 -8.99
CA TYR A 94 12.66 5.71 -8.56
C TYR A 94 13.58 5.24 -9.72
N LEU A 95 13.04 5.06 -10.94
CA LEU A 95 13.83 4.64 -12.10
C LEU A 95 14.74 5.77 -12.64
N VAL A 96 14.34 7.03 -12.45
CA VAL A 96 15.14 8.19 -12.84
C VAL A 96 16.37 8.35 -11.93
N GLU A 97 16.26 8.01 -10.65
CA GLU A 97 17.40 8.07 -9.71
C GLU A 97 18.47 7.01 -10.03
N ASP A 98 18.09 5.78 -10.39
CA ASP A 98 19.05 4.72 -10.76
C ASP A 98 19.75 5.03 -12.11
N SER A 99 19.03 5.65 -13.05
CA SER A 99 19.58 6.11 -14.34
C SER A 99 20.54 7.29 -14.17
N SER A 100 20.36 8.09 -13.12
CA SER A 100 21.27 9.20 -12.78
C SER A 100 22.61 8.70 -12.23
N HIS A 101 22.66 7.47 -11.71
CA HIS A 101 23.89 6.85 -11.23
C HIS A 101 24.73 6.22 -12.37
N LEU A 102 24.19 6.16 -13.60
CA LEU A 102 24.87 5.60 -14.78
C LEU A 102 25.47 6.66 -15.73
N THR A 103 25.47 7.94 -15.37
CA THR A 103 26.07 9.03 -16.18
C THR A 103 27.20 9.78 -15.47
N MET A 104 28.04 9.07 -14.71
CA MET A 104 29.33 9.61 -14.26
C MET A 104 30.47 8.56 -14.29
N HIS A 105 30.89 8.11 -15.49
CA HIS A 105 32.31 8.05 -15.92
C HIS A 105 32.44 7.50 -17.34
#